data_AF-A0A3E0L0M2-F1
#
_entry.id   AF-A0A3E0L0M2-F1
#
_cell.length_a   1.000
_cell.length_b   1.000
_cell.length_c   1.000
_cell.angle_alpha   90.00
_cell.angle_beta   90.00
_cell.angle_gamma   90.00
#
_symmetry.space_group_name_H-M   'P 1'
#
loop_
_entity.id
_entity.type
_entity.pdbx_description
1 polymer ?
#
loop_
_entity_poly.entity_id
_entity_poly.type
_entity_poly.pdbx_seq_one_letter_code
_entity_poly.pdbx_strand_id
1 'polypeptide(L)'
;MKAIQSTGKIDKVGQLSLDHPIKGTPPSSVRVIILWEETETEINNFWQQISEYQQHSLMSAEQLQQELKQSLTEAGYDSREKIVDLVQDIKREISQERQQKQDSIQQ
;
A
#
# COMPACT_ATOMS: atom_id res chain seq x y z
N MET A 1 17.94 -1.13 26.46
CA MET A 1 17.51 -0.10 25.49
C MET A 1 16.77 0.99 26.25
N LYS A 2 17.06 2.28 25.98
CA LYS A 2 16.36 3.41 26.60
C LYS A 2 15.51 4.09 25.53
N ALA A 3 14.19 4.15 25.74
CA ALA A 3 13.29 4.88 24.86
C ALA A 3 13.37 6.38 25.16
N ILE A 4 13.40 7.21 24.12
CA ILE A 4 13.38 8.67 24.22
C ILE A 4 12.20 9.14 23.38
N GLN A 5 11.27 9.84 24.00
CA GLN A 5 10.12 10.42 23.33
C GLN A 5 10.45 11.86 22.94
N SER A 6 10.11 12.23 21.69
CA SER A 6 10.24 13.59 21.18
C SER A 6 9.11 13.86 20.19
N THR A 7 8.76 15.13 20.05
CA THR A 7 7.90 15.63 18.97
C THR A 7 8.75 16.09 17.78
N GLY A 8 8.15 16.16 16.61
CA GLY A 8 8.82 16.57 15.39
C GLY A 8 7.87 16.57 14.19
N LYS A 9 8.42 16.87 13.01
CA LYS A 9 7.71 16.88 11.74
C LYS A 9 8.42 16.00 10.73
N ILE A 10 7.64 15.44 9.81
CA ILE A 10 8.15 14.70 8.65
C ILE A 10 7.72 15.49 7.42
N ASP A 11 8.69 15.81 6.56
CA ASP A 11 8.40 16.53 5.33
C ASP A 11 7.90 15.60 4.21
N LYS A 12 7.60 16.19 3.06
CA LYS A 12 7.07 15.45 1.89
C LYS A 12 8.06 14.50 1.26
N VAL A 13 9.36 14.62 1.56
CA VAL A 13 10.41 13.71 1.08
C VAL A 13 10.78 12.65 2.11
N GLY A 14 10.07 12.62 3.26
CA GLY A 14 10.26 11.63 4.32
C GLY A 14 11.38 11.99 5.31
N GLN A 15 11.89 13.21 5.30
CA GLN A 15 12.92 13.64 6.24
C GLN A 15 12.28 14.01 7.60
N LEU A 16 12.76 13.36 8.67
CA LEU A 16 12.36 13.63 10.04
C LEU A 16 13.16 14.80 10.63
N SER A 17 12.47 15.81 11.14
CA SER A 17 13.04 16.90 11.92
C SER A 17 12.42 16.90 13.32
N LEU A 18 13.27 16.85 14.36
CA LEU A 18 12.81 16.90 15.75
C LEU A 18 12.67 18.35 16.20
N ASP A 19 11.65 18.66 17.00
CA ASP A 19 11.46 20.01 17.55
C ASP A 19 12.58 20.38 18.54
N HIS A 20 13.15 19.37 19.20
CA HIS A 20 14.24 19.52 20.15
C HIS A 20 15.31 18.45 19.94
N PRO A 21 16.61 18.78 20.11
CA PRO A 21 17.70 17.81 19.96
C PRO A 21 17.70 16.78 21.09
N ILE A 22 17.98 15.52 20.75
CA ILE A 22 18.19 14.46 21.73
C ILE A 22 19.54 14.66 22.42
N LYS A 23 19.55 14.93 23.72
CA LYS A 23 20.76 15.18 24.51
C LYS A 23 21.22 13.93 25.27
N GLY A 24 22.53 13.81 25.48
CA GLY A 24 23.10 12.85 26.43
C GLY A 24 23.27 11.42 25.90
N THR A 25 23.24 11.23 24.58
CA THR A 25 23.51 9.93 23.93
C THR A 25 24.57 10.08 22.84
N PRO A 26 25.58 9.19 22.77
CA PRO A 26 26.52 9.18 21.65
C PRO A 26 25.80 8.85 20.33
N PRO A 27 26.31 9.31 19.17
CA PRO A 27 25.74 8.97 17.87
C PRO A 27 25.72 7.45 17.66
N SER A 28 24.55 6.90 17.32
CA SER A 28 24.36 5.47 17.07
C SER A 28 23.12 5.23 16.20
N SER A 29 23.02 4.06 15.58
CA SER A 29 21.81 3.63 14.89
C SER A 29 20.64 3.50 15.86
N VAL A 30 19.51 4.16 15.55
CA VAL A 30 18.30 4.16 16.38
C VAL A 30 17.11 3.61 15.58
N ARG A 31 16.17 2.95 16.28
CA ARG A 31 14.84 2.64 15.73
C ARG A 31 13.90 3.77 16.06
N VAL A 32 13.22 4.31 15.05
CA VAL A 32 12.23 5.39 15.21
C VAL A 32 10.84 4.80 15.06
N ILE A 33 9.95 5.07 16.01
CA ILE A 33 8.53 4.72 15.96
C ILE A 33 7.76 6.04 15.95
N ILE A 34 6.97 6.27 14.91
CA ILE A 34 6.15 7.48 14.76
C ILE A 34 4.73 7.11 15.12
N LEU A 35 4.15 7.84 16.08
CA LEU A 35 2.77 7.70 16.50
C LEU A 35 2.03 8.93 15.97
N TRP A 36 1.07 8.72 15.08
CA TRP A 36 0.12 9.76 14.67
C TRP A 36 -1.13 9.65 15.55
N GLU A 37 -1.62 10.79 16.03
CA GLU A 37 -2.97 10.86 16.59
C GLU A 37 -3.94 10.82 15.41
N GLU A 38 -4.57 9.67 15.18
CA GLU A 38 -5.66 9.56 14.21
C GLU A 38 -6.78 10.50 14.65
N THR A 39 -7.11 11.50 13.82
CA THR A 39 -8.16 12.44 14.17
C THR A 39 -9.52 11.81 13.88
N GLU A 40 -10.53 12.05 14.73
CA GLU A 40 -11.90 11.52 14.54
C GLU A 40 -12.45 11.84 13.13
N THR A 41 -12.02 12.94 12.53
CA THR A 41 -12.39 13.36 11.17
C THR A 41 -11.87 12.40 10.08
N GLU A 42 -10.64 11.91 10.20
CA GLU A 42 -10.05 10.96 9.25
C GLU A 42 -10.73 9.59 9.34
N ILE A 43 -11.06 9.16 10.56
CA ILE A 43 -11.80 7.92 10.82
C ILE A 43 -13.21 8.00 10.24
N ASN A 44 -13.92 9.12 10.45
CA ASN A 44 -15.27 9.30 9.93
C ASN A 44 -15.33 9.33 8.40
N ASN A 45 -14.36 9.98 7.74
CA ASN A 45 -14.28 10.01 6.28
C ASN A 45 -14.02 8.60 5.70
N PHE A 46 -13.18 7.80 6.34
CA PHE A 46 -12.93 6.42 5.94
C PHE A 46 -14.19 5.55 6.04
N TRP A 47 -14.93 5.64 7.15
CA TRP A 47 -16.19 4.89 7.33
C TRP A 47 -17.30 5.34 6.39
N GLN A 48 -17.39 6.64 6.06
CA GLN A 48 -18.33 7.13 5.04
C GLN A 48 -18.05 6.50 3.67
N GLN A 49 -16.78 6.48 3.24
CA GLN A 49 -16.42 5.84 1.97
C GLN A 49 -16.78 4.36 1.94
N ILE A 50 -16.47 3.61 3.02
CA ILE A 50 -16.84 2.19 3.10
C ILE A 50 -18.35 1.98 3.06
N SER A 51 -19.11 2.87 3.71
CA SER A 51 -20.58 2.76 3.73
C SER A 51 -21.20 2.92 2.35
N GLU A 52 -20.63 3.77 1.48
CA GLU A 52 -21.07 3.94 0.09
C GLU A 52 -20.83 2.66 -0.73
N TYR A 53 -19.68 1.98 -0.53
CA TYR A 53 -19.42 0.69 -1.18
C TYR A 53 -20.34 -0.44 -0.71
N GLN A 54 -20.76 -0.42 0.56
CA GLN A 54 -21.67 -1.42 1.12
C GLN A 54 -23.12 -1.26 0.64
N GLN A 55 -23.49 -0.09 0.09
CA GLN A 55 -24.83 0.13 -0.46
C GLN A 55 -25.03 -0.50 -1.84
N HIS A 56 -23.95 -0.92 -2.50
CA HIS A 56 -24.06 -1.68 -3.74
C HIS A 56 -24.34 -3.16 -3.45
N SER A 57 -25.39 -3.69 -4.07
CA SER A 57 -25.62 -5.13 -4.08
C SER A 57 -24.39 -5.80 -4.68
N LEU A 58 -23.64 -6.53 -3.83
CA LEU A 58 -22.53 -7.34 -4.30
C LEU A 58 -23.06 -8.37 -5.29
N MET A 59 -22.38 -8.52 -6.43
CA MET A 59 -22.65 -9.60 -7.36
C MET A 59 -22.44 -10.95 -6.67
N SER A 60 -23.22 -11.96 -7.03
CA SER A 60 -22.97 -13.31 -6.53
C SER A 60 -21.64 -13.83 -7.07
N ALA A 61 -21.03 -14.79 -6.36
CA ALA A 61 -19.79 -15.43 -6.83
C ALA A 61 -19.97 -16.08 -8.22
N GLU A 62 -21.16 -16.61 -8.49
CA GLU A 62 -21.50 -17.23 -9.78
C GLU A 62 -21.60 -16.20 -10.91
N GLN A 63 -22.22 -15.04 -10.63
CA GLN A 63 -22.30 -13.93 -11.59
C GLN A 63 -20.91 -13.38 -11.90
N LEU A 64 -20.11 -13.14 -10.87
CA LEU A 64 -18.72 -12.71 -11.02
C LEU A 64 -17.93 -13.70 -11.89
N GLN A 65 -18.05 -14.99 -11.61
CA GLN A 65 -17.33 -16.02 -12.36
C GLN A 65 -17.76 -16.06 -13.83
N GLN A 66 -19.05 -15.90 -14.13
CA GLN A 66 -19.55 -15.89 -15.50
C GLN A 66 -19.10 -14.65 -16.26
N GLU A 67 -19.26 -13.47 -15.69
CA GLU A 67 -18.85 -12.21 -16.32
C GLU A 67 -17.33 -12.14 -16.55
N LEU A 68 -16.55 -12.60 -15.57
CA LEU A 68 -15.10 -12.68 -15.69
C LEU A 68 -14.69 -13.66 -16.80
N LYS A 69 -15.29 -14.84 -16.84
CA LYS A 69 -15.01 -15.84 -17.89
C LYS A 69 -15.35 -15.30 -19.28
N GLN A 70 -16.49 -14.62 -19.41
CA GLN A 70 -16.92 -14.01 -20.67
C GLN A 70 -15.91 -12.95 -21.12
N SER A 71 -15.55 -12.02 -20.23
CA SER A 71 -14.60 -10.95 -20.52
C SER A 71 -13.22 -11.47 -20.93
N LEU A 72 -12.72 -12.51 -20.24
CA LEU A 72 -11.45 -13.16 -20.60
C LEU A 72 -11.52 -13.83 -21.98
N THR A 73 -12.65 -14.49 -22.28
CA THR A 73 -12.85 -15.16 -23.57
C THR A 73 -12.92 -14.15 -24.72
N GLU A 74 -13.64 -13.04 -24.54
CA GLU A 74 -13.75 -11.95 -25.52
C GLU A 74 -12.41 -11.27 -25.78
N ALA A 75 -11.58 -11.13 -24.74
CA ALA A 75 -10.22 -10.62 -24.85
C ALA A 75 -9.22 -11.63 -25.47
N GLY A 76 -9.67 -12.83 -25.86
CA GLY A 76 -8.86 -13.85 -26.51
C GLY A 76 -8.17 -14.84 -25.57
N TYR A 77 -8.40 -14.74 -24.27
CA TYR A 77 -7.93 -15.67 -23.23
C TYR A 77 -8.94 -16.82 -23.02
N ASP A 78 -9.21 -17.55 -24.10
CA ASP A 78 -10.16 -18.67 -24.19
C ASP A 78 -9.65 -20.00 -23.62
N SER A 79 -8.39 -20.06 -23.20
CA SER A 79 -7.69 -21.27 -22.77
C SER A 79 -6.93 -21.03 -21.48
N ARG A 80 -6.75 -22.11 -20.72
CA ARG A 80 -6.06 -22.08 -19.43
C ARG A 80 -4.62 -21.57 -19.59
N GLU A 81 -3.95 -22.00 -20.64
CA GLU A 81 -2.57 -21.65 -20.95
C GLU A 81 -2.43 -20.13 -21.14
N LYS A 82 -3.30 -19.52 -21.95
CA LYS A 82 -3.29 -18.06 -22.16
C LYS A 82 -3.55 -17.26 -20.89
N ILE A 83 -4.44 -17.74 -20.02
CA ILE A 83 -4.69 -17.10 -18.71
C ILE A 83 -3.46 -17.23 -17.81
N VAL A 84 -2.83 -18.40 -17.80
CA VAL A 84 -1.60 -18.64 -17.02
C VAL A 84 -0.48 -17.72 -17.50
N ASP A 85 -0.30 -17.58 -18.82
CA ASP A 85 0.71 -16.71 -19.43
C ASP A 85 0.48 -15.24 -19.05
N LEU A 86 -0.78 -14.76 -19.16
CA LEU A 86 -1.15 -13.41 -18.70
C LEU A 86 -0.78 -13.16 -17.24
N VAL A 87 -1.11 -14.10 -16.36
CA VAL A 87 -0.81 -13.98 -14.92
C VAL A 87 0.71 -13.99 -14.67
N GLN A 88 1.47 -14.79 -15.43
CA GLN A 88 2.93 -14.81 -15.33
C GLN A 88 3.54 -13.49 -15.81
N ASP A 89 3.02 -12.92 -16.88
CA ASP A 89 3.46 -11.63 -17.42
C ASP A 89 3.21 -10.50 -16.42
N ILE A 90 2.00 -10.42 -15.84
CA ILE A 90 1.66 -9.45 -14.79
C ILE A 90 2.59 -9.61 -13.58
N LYS A 91 2.83 -10.85 -13.12
CA LYS A 91 3.74 -11.10 -11.99
C LYS A 91 5.16 -10.62 -12.29
N ARG A 92 5.63 -10.84 -13.51
CA ARG A 92 6.96 -10.39 -13.96
C ARG A 92 7.03 -8.87 -13.97
N GLU A 93 6.03 -8.21 -14.55
CA GLU A 93 5.94 -6.74 -14.60
C GLU A 93 5.95 -6.12 -13.20
N ILE A 94 5.09 -6.60 -12.29
CA ILE A 94 5.04 -6.13 -10.89
C ILE A 94 6.39 -6.33 -10.18
N SER A 95 7.04 -7.46 -10.44
CA SER A 95 8.35 -7.76 -9.83
C SER A 95 9.43 -6.79 -10.35
N GLN A 96 9.41 -6.49 -11.65
CA GLN A 96 10.33 -5.53 -12.27
C GLN A 96 10.11 -4.12 -11.77
N GLU A 97 8.86 -3.65 -11.67
CA GLU A 97 8.55 -2.33 -11.11
C GLU A 97 9.03 -2.18 -9.67
N ARG A 98 8.86 -3.22 -8.84
CA ARG A 98 9.34 -3.23 -7.45
C ARG A 98 10.86 -3.16 -7.37
N GLN A 99 11.55 -3.89 -8.25
CA GLN A 99 13.01 -3.88 -8.30
C GLN A 99 13.53 -2.50 -8.76
N GLN A 100 12.96 -1.92 -9.81
CA GLN A 100 13.32 -0.57 -10.29
C GLN A 100 13.08 0.51 -9.22
N LYS A 101 12.00 0.40 -8.44
CA LYS A 101 11.76 1.27 -7.29
C LYS A 101 12.80 1.08 -6.19
N GLN A 102 13.26 -0.14 -5.93
CA GLN A 102 14.33 -0.37 -4.94
C GLN A 102 15.70 0.11 -5.42
N ASP A 103 15.99 -0.01 -6.70
CA ASP A 103 17.27 0.40 -7.28
C ASP A 103 17.38 1.93 -7.39
N SER A 104 16.27 2.62 -7.65
CA SER A 104 16.21 4.09 -7.70
C SER A 104 16.26 4.79 -6.33
N ILE A 105 16.02 4.05 -5.24
CA ILE A 105 16.15 4.54 -3.85
C ILE A 105 17.59 4.37 -3.32
N GLN A 106 18.42 3.56 -4.00
CA GLN A 106 19.80 3.25 -3.58
C GLN A 106 20.89 4.03 -4.35
N GLN A 107 20.51 4.92 -5.27
CA GLN A 107 21.40 5.88 -5.94
C GLN A 107 21.23 7.28 -5.35
#